data_AF-A0A7I8JJM7-F1
#
_entry.id   AF-A0A7I8JJM7-F1
#
_cell.length_a   1.000
_cell.length_b   1.000
_cell.length_c   1.000
_cell.angle_alpha   90.00
_cell.angle_beta   90.00
_cell.angle_gamma   90.00
#
_symmetry.space_group_name_H-M   'P 1'
#
loop_
_entity.id
_entity.type
_entity.pdbx_description
1 polymer ?
#
loop_
_entity_poly.entity_id
_entity_poly.type
_entity_poly.pdbx_seq_one_letter_code
_entity_poly.pdbx_strand_id
1 'polypeptide(L)'
;MELSSTGTLSAVAPDGWPLGVGARFVVDMDGSPAICLKNIEAGRFSVGGKSSFHVQLEQSGLRTPQCTLLGSLTKPEHGLLLKDLQRKWERRFAEELDEEFIYLVSVERVLCIADFNEDGIWVNSVEYGNAEPDPLRNCAEKIVHEMNTEHSEDVQRLSSAHVETEFQVKVFEARIPFPREVTDEKGVKSTFNSMSHQAWEVEKNYALPESQKVKILKKVGQTVLCS
;
A
#
# COMPACT_ATOMS: atom_id res chain seq x y z
N MET A 1 -10.44 -5.15 -5.52
CA MET A 1 -10.77 -3.73 -5.28
C MET A 1 -9.54 -3.11 -4.66
N GLU A 2 -9.20 -1.86 -5.00
CA GLU A 2 -8.02 -1.21 -4.42
C GLU A 2 -8.26 -0.84 -2.96
N LEU A 3 -7.21 -0.89 -2.15
CA LEU A 3 -7.31 -0.57 -0.72
C LEU A 3 -7.56 0.92 -0.49
N SER A 4 -6.83 1.79 -1.18
CA SER A 4 -7.02 3.25 -1.10
C SER A 4 -7.90 3.76 -2.24
N SER A 5 -8.81 4.70 -1.93
CA SER A 5 -9.78 5.28 -2.89
C SER A 5 -9.60 6.78 -3.13
N THR A 6 -8.69 7.39 -2.37
CA THR A 6 -8.38 8.82 -2.39
C THR A 6 -6.88 9.03 -2.56
N GLY A 7 -6.52 10.17 -3.13
CA GLY A 7 -5.14 10.59 -3.31
C GLY A 7 -5.05 12.09 -3.59
N THR A 8 -3.84 12.57 -3.82
CA THR A 8 -3.57 13.97 -4.18
C THR A 8 -2.99 14.04 -5.57
N LEU A 9 -3.72 14.67 -6.50
CA LEU A 9 -3.19 15.07 -7.80
C LEU A 9 -2.37 16.34 -7.62
N SER A 10 -1.11 16.31 -8.03
CA SER A 10 -0.23 17.47 -8.04
C SER A 10 0.20 17.82 -9.46
N ALA A 11 0.18 19.10 -9.81
CA ALA A 11 0.71 19.60 -11.07
C ALA A 11 1.20 21.04 -10.90
N VAL A 12 1.79 21.61 -11.95
CA VAL A 12 2.15 23.03 -11.99
C VAL A 12 0.97 23.82 -12.54
N ALA A 13 0.48 24.79 -11.78
CA ALA A 13 -0.59 25.68 -12.18
C ALA A 13 -0.11 26.69 -13.24
N PRO A 14 -1.03 27.37 -13.97
CA PRO A 14 -0.65 28.32 -15.02
C PRO A 14 0.24 29.49 -14.56
N ASP A 15 0.22 29.82 -13.27
CA ASP A 15 1.06 30.84 -12.64
C ASP A 15 2.47 30.33 -12.26
N GLY A 16 2.76 29.06 -12.52
CA GLY A 16 4.04 28.42 -12.25
C GLY A 16 4.16 27.81 -10.84
N TRP A 17 3.16 27.94 -9.98
CA TRP A 17 3.20 27.37 -8.63
C TRP A 17 2.76 25.90 -8.61
N PRO A 18 3.34 25.04 -7.76
CA PRO A 18 2.84 23.70 -7.54
C PRO A 18 1.48 23.75 -6.84
N LEU A 19 0.52 22.99 -7.36
CA LEU A 19 -0.83 22.87 -6.81
C LEU A 19 -1.16 21.39 -6.59
N GLY A 20 -1.57 21.06 -5.36
CA GLY A 20 -2.12 19.76 -5.00
C GLY A 20 -3.63 19.84 -4.77
N VAL A 21 -4.39 18.91 -5.35
CA VAL A 21 -5.83 18.78 -5.14
C VAL A 21 -6.17 17.33 -4.77
N GLY A 22 -7.00 17.17 -3.74
CA GLY A 22 -7.54 15.85 -3.37
C GLY A 22 -8.48 15.32 -4.44
N ALA A 23 -8.31 14.06 -4.81
CA ALA A 23 -9.16 13.39 -5.78
C ALA A 23 -9.48 11.95 -5.36
N ARG A 24 -10.67 11.49 -5.76
CA ARG A 24 -11.04 10.07 -5.72
C ARG A 24 -10.60 9.40 -7.00
N PHE A 25 -10.32 8.10 -6.91
CA PHE A 25 -9.85 7.35 -8.06
C PHE A 25 -10.34 5.89 -8.10
N VAL A 26 -10.36 5.35 -9.30
CA VAL A 26 -10.31 3.92 -9.59
C VAL A 26 -9.06 3.66 -10.43
N VAL A 27 -8.73 2.39 -10.67
CA VAL A 27 -7.60 2.02 -11.54
C VAL A 27 -8.09 1.22 -12.74
N ASP A 28 -7.38 1.34 -13.86
CA ASP A 28 -7.58 0.48 -15.03
C ASP A 28 -7.02 -0.94 -14.78
N MET A 29 -6.72 -1.69 -15.84
CA MET A 29 -6.14 -3.03 -15.71
C MET A 29 -4.63 -3.02 -15.44
N ASP A 30 -3.93 -1.96 -15.85
CA ASP A 30 -2.49 -1.80 -15.74
C ASP A 30 -2.09 -1.00 -14.47
N GLY A 31 -3.08 -0.66 -13.65
CA GLY A 31 -2.91 0.11 -12.41
C GLY A 31 -2.99 1.62 -12.61
N SER A 32 -3.20 2.14 -13.82
CA SER A 32 -3.24 3.58 -14.06
C SER A 32 -4.45 4.22 -13.36
N PRO A 33 -4.24 5.28 -12.53
CA PRO A 33 -5.31 5.97 -11.85
C PRO A 33 -6.24 6.71 -12.82
N ALA A 34 -7.53 6.39 -12.76
CA ALA A 34 -8.62 7.17 -13.33
C ALA A 34 -9.26 8.04 -12.25
N ILE A 35 -9.16 9.36 -12.41
CA ILE A 35 -9.57 10.36 -11.44
C ILE A 35 -10.74 11.19 -11.95
N CYS A 36 -11.62 11.60 -11.02
CA CYS A 36 -12.73 12.51 -11.32
C CYS A 36 -12.38 13.93 -10.87
N LEU A 37 -12.43 14.89 -11.79
CA LEU A 37 -12.12 16.30 -11.53
C LEU A 37 -13.34 17.24 -11.67
N LYS A 38 -14.55 16.73 -11.41
CA LYS A 38 -15.82 17.45 -11.61
C LYS A 38 -15.92 18.82 -10.92
N ASN A 39 -15.34 18.94 -9.73
CA ASN A 39 -15.43 20.16 -8.91
C ASN A 39 -14.16 21.02 -8.99
N ILE A 40 -13.29 20.75 -9.95
CA ILE A 40 -12.07 21.53 -10.15
C ILE A 40 -12.34 22.51 -11.29
N GLU A 41 -12.03 23.79 -11.06
CA GLU A 41 -12.19 24.82 -12.08
C GLU A 41 -11.50 24.42 -13.39
N ALA A 42 -12.24 24.56 -14.48
CA ALA A 42 -11.75 24.29 -15.83
C ALA A 42 -10.44 25.06 -16.09
N GLY A 43 -9.44 24.36 -16.63
CA GLY A 43 -8.15 24.96 -16.97
C GLY A 43 -7.11 25.00 -15.84
N ARG A 44 -7.42 24.56 -14.60
CA ARG A 44 -6.40 24.41 -13.54
C ARG A 44 -5.36 23.34 -13.85
N PHE A 45 -5.75 22.31 -14.59
CA PHE A 45 -4.87 21.25 -15.06
C PHE A 45 -4.94 21.16 -16.59
N SER A 46 -3.78 21.07 -17.22
CA SER A 46 -3.67 20.91 -18.67
C SER A 46 -3.60 19.43 -19.04
N VAL A 47 -4.42 19.00 -19.99
CA VAL A 47 -4.27 17.68 -20.63
C VAL A 47 -2.91 17.62 -21.33
N GLY A 48 -2.19 16.52 -21.15
CA GLY A 48 -0.79 16.34 -21.57
C GLY A 48 0.23 17.01 -20.62
N GLY A 49 -0.22 17.75 -19.61
CA GLY A 49 0.64 18.37 -18.61
C GLY A 49 1.26 17.33 -17.69
N LYS A 50 2.51 17.59 -17.26
CA LYS A 50 3.18 16.78 -16.26
C LYS A 50 2.44 16.86 -14.93
N SER A 51 2.19 15.72 -14.33
CA SER A 51 1.48 15.59 -13.07
C SER A 51 2.04 14.44 -12.24
N SER A 52 1.67 14.42 -10.97
CA SER A 52 1.88 13.27 -10.11
C SER A 52 0.63 12.96 -9.31
N PHE A 53 0.40 11.70 -9.02
CA PHE A 53 -0.71 11.25 -8.17
C PHE A 53 -0.16 10.52 -6.95
N HIS A 54 -0.37 11.10 -5.78
CA HIS A 54 0.11 10.57 -4.50
C HIS A 54 -1.00 9.84 -3.76
N VAL A 55 -0.73 8.61 -3.31
CA VAL A 55 -1.67 7.75 -2.59
C VAL A 55 -1.00 7.21 -1.33
N GLN A 56 -1.76 7.14 -0.25
CA GLN A 56 -1.33 6.60 1.04
C GLN A 56 -2.21 5.42 1.44
N LEU A 57 -1.65 4.50 2.20
CA LEU A 57 -2.37 3.39 2.82
C LEU A 57 -1.95 3.31 4.29
N GLU A 58 -2.86 3.65 5.21
CA GLU A 58 -2.60 3.46 6.63
C GLU A 58 -2.66 1.96 6.98
N GLN A 59 -1.69 1.48 7.75
CA GLN A 59 -1.61 0.09 8.19
C GLN A 59 -1.63 0.03 9.71
N SER A 60 -2.79 -0.37 10.24
CA SER A 60 -3.03 -0.60 11.67
C SER A 60 -2.69 0.60 12.58
N GLY A 61 -2.71 1.83 12.05
CA GLY A 61 -2.35 3.05 12.77
C GLY A 61 -0.87 3.19 13.15
N LEU A 62 0.00 2.31 12.64
CA LEU A 62 1.42 2.26 13.00
C LEU A 62 2.36 2.62 11.86
N ARG A 63 1.94 2.42 10.61
CA ARG A 63 2.73 2.69 9.40
C ARG A 63 1.85 3.28 8.31
N THR A 64 2.43 4.04 7.41
CA THR A 64 1.73 4.54 6.22
C THR A 64 2.60 4.40 4.97
N PRO A 65 2.60 3.22 4.31
CA PRO A 65 3.11 3.09 2.96
C PRO A 65 2.46 4.08 2.00
N GLN A 66 3.26 4.55 1.05
CA GLN A 66 2.88 5.60 0.12
C GLN A 66 3.42 5.28 -1.26
N CYS A 67 2.69 5.69 -2.28
CA CYS A 67 3.23 5.74 -3.62
C CYS A 67 2.89 7.06 -4.31
N THR A 68 3.82 7.54 -5.13
CA THR A 68 3.63 8.72 -5.97
C THR A 68 3.87 8.32 -7.42
N LEU A 69 2.80 8.24 -8.19
CA LEU A 69 2.85 7.96 -9.62
C LEU A 69 3.18 9.25 -10.36
N LEU A 70 4.29 9.28 -11.11
CA LEU A 70 4.67 10.41 -11.95
C LEU A 70 4.31 10.11 -13.40
N GLY A 71 3.82 11.13 -14.09
CA GLY A 71 3.56 11.03 -15.52
C GLY A 71 2.81 12.23 -16.07
N SER A 72 1.80 11.97 -16.89
CA SER A 72 1.00 13.03 -17.51
C SER A 72 -0.50 12.79 -17.39
N LEU A 73 -1.26 13.87 -17.28
CA LEU A 73 -2.72 13.80 -17.23
C LEU A 73 -3.29 13.68 -18.64
N THR A 74 -4.00 12.60 -18.94
CA THR A 74 -4.59 12.34 -20.26
C THR A 74 -6.09 12.17 -20.18
N LYS A 75 -6.75 12.23 -21.34
CA LYS A 75 -8.14 11.79 -21.47
C LYS A 75 -8.17 10.31 -21.85
N PRO A 76 -9.04 9.50 -21.22
CA PRO A 76 -9.26 8.13 -21.68
C PRO A 76 -9.78 8.15 -23.12
N GLU A 77 -9.30 7.21 -23.94
CA GLU A 77 -9.86 7.01 -25.27
C GLU A 77 -11.33 6.57 -25.16
N HIS A 78 -12.18 7.08 -26.05
CA HIS A 78 -13.58 6.66 -26.10
C HIS A 78 -13.67 5.17 -26.44
N GLY A 79 -14.48 4.42 -25.68
CA GLY A 79 -14.74 3.01 -25.97
C GLY A 79 -14.85 2.13 -24.72
N LEU A 80 -14.27 0.93 -24.81
CA LEU A 80 -14.40 -0.12 -23.79
C LEU A 80 -13.74 0.27 -22.46
N LEU A 81 -12.59 0.94 -22.51
CA LEU A 81 -11.87 1.41 -21.32
C LEU A 81 -12.74 2.34 -20.49
N LEU A 82 -13.35 3.34 -21.13
CA LEU A 82 -14.20 4.32 -20.44
C LEU A 82 -15.39 3.68 -19.73
N LYS A 83 -16.07 2.74 -20.40
CA LYS A 83 -17.18 1.97 -19.81
C LYS A 83 -16.73 1.09 -18.64
N ASP A 84 -15.55 0.47 -18.73
CA ASP A 84 -14.98 -0.29 -17.61
C ASP A 84 -14.70 0.62 -16.41
N LEU A 85 -14.09 1.79 -16.64
CA LEU A 85 -13.79 2.76 -15.61
C LEU A 85 -15.06 3.31 -14.93
N GLN A 86 -16.10 3.65 -15.69
CA GLN A 86 -17.40 4.06 -15.16
C GLN A 86 -18.02 2.97 -14.29
N ARG A 87 -18.07 1.73 -14.78
CA ARG A 87 -18.58 0.59 -14.01
C ARG A 87 -17.78 0.36 -12.73
N LYS A 88 -16.45 0.46 -12.78
CA LYS A 88 -15.57 0.35 -11.61
C LYS A 88 -15.86 1.48 -10.62
N TRP A 89 -16.10 2.70 -11.11
CA TRP A 89 -16.45 3.86 -10.30
C TRP A 89 -17.79 3.69 -9.60
N GLU A 90 -18.85 3.37 -10.35
CA GLU A 90 -20.19 3.10 -9.82
C GLU A 90 -20.16 2.01 -8.75
N ARG A 91 -19.48 0.89 -9.02
CA ARG A 91 -19.34 -0.20 -8.05
C ARG A 91 -18.60 0.23 -6.79
N ARG A 92 -17.65 1.17 -6.90
CA ARG A 92 -16.81 1.59 -5.78
C ARG A 92 -17.46 2.69 -4.94
N PHE A 93 -18.14 3.63 -5.58
CA PHE A 93 -18.63 4.84 -4.94
C PHE A 93 -20.16 4.96 -4.93
N ALA A 94 -20.88 4.04 -5.59
CA ALA A 94 -22.34 4.11 -5.76
C ALA A 94 -22.81 5.43 -6.42
N GLU A 95 -22.00 5.95 -7.35
CA GLU A 95 -22.22 7.22 -8.05
C GLU A 95 -22.01 7.05 -9.56
N GLU A 96 -22.87 7.67 -10.36
CA GLU A 96 -22.67 7.81 -11.81
C GLU A 96 -21.57 8.83 -12.12
N LEU A 97 -20.73 8.51 -13.11
CA LEU A 97 -19.60 9.34 -13.49
C LEU A 97 -19.73 9.81 -14.95
N ASP A 98 -19.86 11.12 -15.10
CA ASP A 98 -19.86 11.78 -16.40
C ASP A 98 -18.44 11.74 -17.01
N GLU A 99 -18.38 11.24 -18.25
CA GLU A 99 -17.18 11.03 -19.06
C GLU A 99 -16.34 12.30 -19.20
N GLU A 100 -16.97 13.48 -19.19
CA GLU A 100 -16.29 14.76 -19.31
C GLU A 100 -15.34 15.03 -18.14
N PHE A 101 -15.59 14.45 -16.97
CA PHE A 101 -14.79 14.68 -15.77
C PHE A 101 -13.79 13.58 -15.46
N ILE A 102 -13.70 12.56 -16.32
CA ILE A 102 -12.74 11.46 -16.18
C ILE A 102 -11.40 11.85 -16.81
N TYR A 103 -10.33 11.63 -16.06
CA TYR A 103 -8.96 11.79 -16.53
C TYR A 103 -8.14 10.58 -16.10
N LEU A 104 -7.14 10.23 -16.91
CA LEU A 104 -6.16 9.18 -16.60
C LEU A 104 -4.82 9.80 -16.27
N VAL A 105 -4.09 9.15 -15.37
CA VAL A 105 -2.67 9.44 -15.16
C VAL A 105 -1.88 8.41 -15.95
N SER A 106 -1.29 8.83 -17.08
CA SER A 106 -0.38 7.99 -17.85
C SER A 106 0.93 7.86 -17.09
N VAL A 107 1.14 6.70 -16.46
CA VAL A 107 2.24 6.46 -15.52
C VAL A 107 3.56 6.25 -16.26
N GLU A 108 4.57 7.06 -15.93
CA GLU A 108 5.94 6.92 -16.44
C GLU A 108 6.82 6.16 -15.44
N ARG A 109 6.65 6.42 -14.14
CA ARG A 109 7.36 5.78 -13.04
C ARG A 109 6.64 6.01 -11.72
N VAL A 110 6.90 5.16 -10.74
CA VAL A 110 6.28 5.22 -9.42
C VAL A 110 7.36 5.30 -8.35
N LEU A 111 7.24 6.26 -7.43
CA LEU A 111 8.04 6.30 -6.21
C LEU A 111 7.27 5.56 -5.11
N CYS A 112 7.82 4.47 -4.58
CA CYS A 112 7.24 3.70 -3.48
C CYS A 112 8.00 4.00 -2.18
N ILE A 113 7.30 4.39 -1.13
CA ILE A 113 7.86 4.75 0.17
C ILE A 113 7.23 3.85 1.23
N ALA A 114 8.03 3.18 2.06
CA ALA A 114 7.50 2.21 3.02
C ALA A 114 6.83 2.87 4.23
N ASP A 115 7.29 4.05 4.64
CA ASP A 115 6.67 4.90 5.66
C ASP A 115 7.11 6.37 5.51
N PHE A 116 6.54 7.28 6.30
CA PHE A 116 7.00 8.68 6.32
C PHE A 116 8.49 8.80 6.69
N ASN A 117 9.15 9.82 6.14
CA ASN A 117 10.58 10.13 6.33
C ASN A 117 11.54 9.05 5.81
N GLU A 118 11.18 8.37 4.72
CA GLU A 118 12.04 7.43 4.00
C GLU A 118 12.29 7.87 2.56
N ASP A 119 13.46 7.51 2.02
CA ASP A 119 13.88 7.89 0.66
C ASP A 119 13.04 7.22 -0.45
N GLY A 120 12.48 6.04 -0.15
CA GLY A 120 11.70 5.24 -1.09
C GLY A 120 12.53 4.59 -2.21
N ILE A 121 11.84 3.88 -3.10
CA ILE A 121 12.40 3.22 -4.28
C ILE A 121 11.63 3.65 -5.53
N TRP A 122 12.36 3.86 -6.63
CA TRP A 122 11.77 4.13 -7.93
C TRP A 122 11.49 2.82 -8.67
N VAL A 123 10.27 2.68 -9.18
CA VAL A 123 9.80 1.57 -10.00
C VAL A 123 9.42 2.13 -11.37
N ASN A 124 9.86 1.48 -12.45
CA ASN A 124 9.50 1.93 -13.79
C ASN A 124 8.07 1.50 -14.17
N SER A 125 7.47 2.12 -15.20
CA SER A 125 6.09 1.83 -15.61
C SER A 125 5.86 0.38 -16.04
N VAL A 126 6.85 -0.27 -16.64
CA VAL A 126 6.73 -1.67 -17.09
C VAL A 126 6.72 -2.63 -15.91
N GLU A 127 7.60 -2.43 -14.92
CA GLU A 127 7.60 -3.19 -13.67
C GLU A 127 6.30 -2.98 -12.88
N TYR A 128 5.82 -1.74 -12.82
CA TYR A 128 4.57 -1.40 -12.16
C TYR A 128 3.36 -2.07 -12.83
N GLY A 129 3.21 -1.94 -14.15
CA GLY A 129 2.07 -2.47 -14.88
C GLY A 129 2.01 -4.00 -14.92
N ASN A 130 3.15 -4.68 -14.78
CA ASN A 130 3.22 -6.14 -14.70
C ASN A 130 3.10 -6.68 -13.27
N ALA A 131 3.10 -5.83 -12.24
CA ALA A 131 3.00 -6.27 -10.87
C ALA A 131 1.56 -6.67 -10.52
N GLU A 132 1.41 -7.78 -9.80
CA GLU A 132 0.11 -8.20 -9.29
C GLU A 132 -0.12 -7.67 -7.87
N PRO A 133 -1.33 -7.16 -7.55
CA PRO A 133 -1.66 -6.75 -6.19
C PRO A 133 -1.61 -7.95 -5.23
N ASP A 134 -1.08 -7.74 -4.03
CA ASP A 134 -0.96 -8.77 -3.00
C ASP A 134 -2.29 -9.55 -2.82
N PRO A 135 -2.28 -10.89 -2.86
CA PRO A 135 -3.50 -11.69 -2.83
C PRO A 135 -4.22 -11.63 -1.47
N LEU A 136 -3.49 -11.28 -0.40
CA LEU A 136 -3.99 -11.16 0.97
C LEU A 136 -4.50 -9.76 1.31
N ARG A 137 -4.31 -8.77 0.41
CA ARG A 137 -4.61 -7.35 0.68
C ARG A 137 -6.00 -7.10 1.29
N ASN A 138 -7.03 -7.85 0.88
CA ASN A 138 -8.41 -7.64 1.33
C ASN A 138 -8.69 -8.24 2.73
N CYS A 139 -7.86 -9.18 3.21
CA CYS A 139 -8.02 -9.81 4.52
C CYS A 139 -6.91 -9.44 5.50
N ALA A 140 -5.81 -8.83 5.03
CA ALA A 140 -4.65 -8.49 5.84
C ALA A 140 -5.01 -7.70 7.12
N GLU A 141 -5.80 -6.64 7.00
CA GLU A 141 -6.18 -5.80 8.15
C GLU A 141 -6.94 -6.60 9.22
N LYS A 142 -7.92 -7.42 8.80
CA LYS A 142 -8.70 -8.28 9.69
C LYS A 142 -7.81 -9.32 10.37
N ILE A 143 -6.92 -9.97 9.62
CA ILE A 143 -6.00 -10.99 10.15
C ILE A 143 -5.05 -10.37 11.18
N VAL A 144 -4.46 -9.21 10.86
CA VAL A 144 -3.56 -8.50 11.79
C VAL A 144 -4.32 -8.09 13.06
N HIS A 145 -5.55 -7.62 12.93
CA HIS A 145 -6.39 -7.30 14.08
C HIS A 145 -6.62 -8.53 14.97
N GLU A 146 -7.07 -9.65 14.40
CA GLU A 146 -7.30 -10.93 15.09
C GLU A 146 -6.03 -11.44 15.78
N MET A 147 -4.88 -11.40 15.09
CA MET A 147 -3.59 -11.81 15.69
C MET A 147 -3.20 -10.94 16.89
N ASN A 148 -3.42 -9.63 16.80
CA ASN A 148 -3.05 -8.70 17.86
C ASN A 148 -4.00 -8.79 19.08
N THR A 149 -5.27 -9.10 18.87
CA THR A 149 -6.27 -9.16 19.96
C THR A 149 -6.37 -10.55 20.60
N GLU A 150 -6.35 -11.62 19.81
CA GLU A 150 -6.62 -12.98 20.27
C GLU A 150 -5.34 -13.82 20.42
N HIS A 151 -4.27 -13.50 19.69
CA HIS A 151 -3.04 -14.31 19.61
C HIS A 151 -1.77 -13.53 19.98
N SER A 152 -1.89 -12.50 20.83
CA SER A 152 -0.77 -11.62 21.17
C SER A 152 0.43 -12.34 21.81
N GLU A 153 0.19 -13.39 22.62
CA GLU A 153 1.25 -14.22 23.19
C GLU A 153 2.03 -14.97 22.11
N ASP A 154 1.34 -15.48 21.09
CA ASP A 154 1.98 -16.17 19.96
C ASP A 154 2.82 -15.20 19.13
N VAL A 155 2.34 -13.98 18.92
CA VAL A 155 3.11 -12.91 18.24
C VAL A 155 4.39 -12.59 19.01
N GLN A 156 4.32 -12.45 20.33
CA GLN A 156 5.51 -12.21 21.18
C GLN A 156 6.49 -13.38 21.15
N ARG A 157 5.97 -14.61 21.14
CA ARG A 157 6.78 -15.83 21.07
C ARG A 157 7.50 -15.95 19.74
N LEU A 158 6.80 -15.70 18.63
CA LEU A 158 7.38 -15.66 17.29
C LEU A 158 8.47 -14.60 17.18
N SER A 159 8.25 -13.41 17.74
CA SER A 159 9.29 -12.37 17.82
C SER A 159 10.53 -12.89 18.55
N SER A 160 10.36 -13.48 19.73
CA SER A 160 11.49 -14.00 20.54
C SER A 160 12.25 -15.15 19.86
N ALA A 161 11.51 -16.02 19.16
CA ALA A 161 12.07 -17.18 18.45
C ALA A 161 12.82 -16.76 17.17
N HIS A 162 12.27 -15.83 16.40
CA HIS A 162 12.77 -15.50 15.06
C HIS A 162 13.55 -14.20 14.96
N VAL A 163 13.55 -13.33 15.97
CA VAL A 163 14.23 -12.04 15.91
C VAL A 163 15.42 -12.02 16.87
N GLU A 164 16.59 -11.66 16.36
CA GLU A 164 17.76 -11.42 17.21
C GLU A 164 17.75 -9.98 17.67
N THR A 165 17.47 -9.78 18.96
CA THR A 165 17.47 -8.46 19.58
C THR A 165 18.82 -8.19 20.21
N GLU A 166 19.71 -7.51 19.48
CA GLU A 166 20.87 -6.87 20.09
C GLU A 166 20.39 -5.63 20.84
N PHE A 167 20.50 -5.66 22.18
CA PHE A 167 19.95 -4.65 23.07
C PHE A 167 20.52 -3.26 22.79
N GLN A 168 19.71 -2.36 22.20
CA GLN A 168 19.87 -0.89 22.27
C GLN A 168 18.72 -0.05 21.67
N VAL A 169 17.74 -0.65 20.97
CA VAL A 169 16.64 0.08 20.32
C VAL A 169 15.30 -0.15 21.04
N LYS A 170 14.59 0.92 21.41
CA LYS A 170 13.29 0.84 22.12
C LYS A 170 12.11 0.43 21.24
N VAL A 171 12.12 0.79 19.95
CA VAL A 171 11.07 0.46 18.98
C VAL A 171 11.72 0.16 17.63
N PHE A 172 11.43 -1.01 17.08
CA PHE A 172 11.94 -1.46 15.79
C PHE A 172 10.87 -2.23 15.02
N GLU A 173 11.02 -2.27 13.70
CA GLU A 173 10.26 -3.09 12.76
C GLU A 173 11.13 -4.27 12.33
N ALA A 174 10.57 -5.48 12.34
CA ALA A 174 11.24 -6.70 11.90
C ALA A 174 10.33 -7.48 10.95
N ARG A 175 10.89 -7.98 9.84
CA ARG A 175 10.17 -8.82 8.88
C ARG A 175 10.46 -10.29 9.17
N ILE A 176 9.46 -11.01 9.65
CA ILE A 176 9.50 -12.47 9.81
C ILE A 176 8.85 -13.09 8.56
N PRO A 177 9.63 -13.78 7.69
CA PRO A 177 9.06 -14.39 6.50
C PRO A 177 8.25 -15.64 6.84
N PHE A 178 7.21 -15.92 6.06
CA PHE A 178 6.60 -17.25 6.07
C PHE A 178 7.58 -18.28 5.50
N PRO A 179 7.57 -19.54 5.98
CA PRO A 179 8.40 -20.62 5.42
C PRO A 179 8.14 -20.91 3.94
N ARG A 180 6.94 -20.56 3.46
CA ARG A 180 6.52 -20.68 2.06
C ARG A 180 5.57 -19.55 1.71
N GLU A 181 5.43 -19.27 0.42
CA GLU A 181 4.46 -18.30 -0.09
C GLU A 181 3.03 -18.74 0.25
N VAL A 182 2.22 -17.76 0.65
CA VAL A 182 0.82 -17.94 1.03
C VAL A 182 -0.05 -17.01 0.20
N THR A 183 -1.14 -17.55 -0.33
CA THR A 183 -1.99 -16.87 -1.32
C THR A 183 -3.41 -16.64 -0.84
N ASP A 184 -3.79 -17.15 0.33
CA ASP A 184 -5.14 -17.02 0.87
C ASP A 184 -5.17 -16.95 2.40
N GLU A 185 -6.31 -16.49 2.96
CA GLU A 185 -6.52 -16.32 4.41
C GLU A 185 -6.31 -17.62 5.19
N LYS A 186 -6.73 -18.77 4.64
CA LYS A 186 -6.58 -20.07 5.30
C LYS A 186 -5.12 -20.48 5.38
N GLY A 187 -4.36 -20.24 4.32
CA GLY A 187 -2.92 -20.47 4.23
C GLY A 187 -2.16 -19.62 5.24
N VAL A 188 -2.54 -18.34 5.39
CA VAL A 188 -1.97 -17.45 6.42
C VAL A 188 -2.23 -18.01 7.81
N LYS A 189 -3.49 -18.29 8.17
CA LYS A 189 -3.86 -18.81 9.51
C LYS A 189 -3.17 -20.14 9.81
N SER A 190 -3.16 -21.06 8.84
CA SER A 190 -2.49 -22.36 8.99
C SER A 190 -0.98 -22.21 9.20
N THR A 191 -0.34 -21.31 8.44
CA THR A 191 1.11 -21.11 8.51
C THR A 191 1.49 -20.42 9.82
N PHE A 192 0.74 -19.39 10.21
CA PHE A 192 0.89 -18.74 11.51
C PHE A 192 0.79 -19.74 12.66
N ASN A 193 -0.27 -20.56 12.71
CA ASN A 193 -0.44 -21.58 13.75
C ASN A 193 0.72 -22.58 13.80
N SER A 194 1.22 -23.00 12.63
CA SER A 194 2.36 -23.91 12.55
C SER A 194 3.63 -23.28 13.11
N MET A 195 3.90 -22.02 12.75
CA MET A 195 5.05 -21.28 13.28
C MET A 195 4.92 -21.03 14.80
N SER A 196 3.73 -20.68 15.28
CA SER A 196 3.47 -20.46 16.71
C SER A 196 3.69 -21.74 17.52
N HIS A 197 3.27 -22.89 16.99
CA HIS A 197 3.53 -24.20 17.59
C HIS A 197 5.03 -24.51 17.65
N GLN A 198 5.75 -24.32 16.54
CA GLN A 198 7.20 -24.54 16.50
C GLN A 198 7.94 -23.61 17.48
N ALA A 199 7.56 -22.34 17.55
CA ALA A 199 8.14 -21.39 18.50
C ALA A 199 7.87 -21.79 19.96
N TRP A 200 6.69 -22.36 20.25
CA TRP A 200 6.36 -22.93 21.55
C TRP A 200 7.19 -24.16 21.89
N GLU A 201 7.41 -25.08 20.94
CA GLU A 201 8.28 -26.23 21.16
C GLU A 201 9.72 -25.81 21.46
N VAL A 202 10.24 -24.81 20.76
CA VAL A 202 11.58 -24.24 21.02
C VAL A 202 11.62 -23.57 22.41
N GLU A 203 10.62 -22.77 22.77
CA GLU A 203 10.53 -22.12 24.09
C GLU A 203 10.52 -23.16 25.23
N LYS A 204 9.80 -24.27 25.05
CA LYS A 204 9.72 -25.36 26.03
C LYS A 204 10.90 -26.35 25.97
N ASN A 205 11.89 -26.10 25.11
CA ASN A 205 13.04 -26.98 24.87
C ASN A 205 12.65 -28.39 24.39
N TYR A 206 11.50 -28.54 23.73
CA TYR A 206 11.10 -29.77 23.03
C TYR A 206 11.76 -29.91 21.66
N ALA A 207 12.13 -28.78 21.04
CA ALA A 207 12.83 -28.73 19.76
C ALA A 207 14.02 -27.75 19.81
N LEU A 208 15.00 -27.96 18.93
CA LEU A 208 16.09 -27.01 18.72
C LEU A 208 15.64 -25.90 17.74
N PRO A 209 16.18 -24.68 17.84
CA PRO A 209 15.94 -23.65 16.84
C PRO A 209 16.58 -24.05 15.50
N GLU A 210 15.77 -24.43 14.52
CA GLU A 210 16.28 -24.86 13.20
C GLU A 210 16.58 -23.68 12.25
N SER A 211 16.05 -22.49 12.53
CA SER A 211 16.14 -21.33 11.64
C SER A 211 17.09 -20.24 12.16
N GLN A 212 17.79 -19.59 11.23
CA GLN A 212 18.60 -18.40 11.55
C GLN A 212 17.66 -17.25 11.92
N LYS A 213 17.90 -16.63 13.08
CA LYS A 213 17.13 -15.46 13.50
C LYS A 213 17.35 -14.29 12.54
N VAL A 214 16.29 -13.54 12.28
CA VAL A 214 16.28 -12.28 11.55
C VAL A 214 17.08 -11.26 12.35
N LYS A 215 18.13 -10.71 11.71
CA LYS A 215 19.00 -9.68 12.28
C LYS A 215 18.72 -8.27 11.74
N ILE A 216 17.99 -8.18 10.63
CA ILE A 216 17.69 -6.91 9.98
C ILE A 216 16.51 -6.27 10.74
N LEU A 217 16.86 -5.33 11.62
CA LEU A 217 15.90 -4.50 12.36
C LEU A 217 15.90 -3.10 11.77
N LYS A 218 14.73 -2.58 11.45
CA LYS A 218 14.55 -1.19 11.03
C LYS A 218 14.15 -0.37 12.25
N LYS A 219 14.95 0.65 12.59
CA LYS A 219 14.63 1.57 13.68
C LYS A 219 13.47 2.48 13.25
N VAL A 220 12.42 2.54 14.06
CA VAL A 220 11.30 3.45 13.83
C VAL A 220 11.59 4.76 14.59
N GLY A 221 11.56 5.89 13.89
CA GLY A 221 11.65 7.21 14.52
C GLY A 221 10.39 7.46 15.34
N GLN A 222 10.51 7.78 16.63
CA GLN A 222 9.34 8.22 17.41
C GLN A 222 8.82 9.52 16.80
N THR A 223 7.71 9.45 16.08
CA THR A 223 6.87 10.61 15.84
C THR A 223 6.40 11.10 17.19
N VAL A 224 6.91 12.27 17.62
CA VAL A 224 6.38 12.96 18.79
C VAL A 224 4.93 13.27 18.49
N LEU A 225 4.01 12.56 19.12
CA LEU A 225 2.62 12.98 19.22
C LEU A 225 2.64 14.33 19.98
N CYS A 226 2.65 15.44 19.26
CA CYS A 226 2.26 16.72 19.84
C CYS A 226 0.77 16.62 20.14
N SER A 227 0.47 16.62 21.44
CA SER A 227 -0.86 16.73 22.07
C SER A 227 -1.68 17.89 21.54
#